data_AF-A0A2E7US88-F1
#
_entry.id   AF-A0A2E7US88-F1
#
_cell.length_a   1.000
_cell.length_b   1.000
_cell.length_c   1.000
_cell.angle_alpha   90.00
_cell.angle_beta   90.00
_cell.angle_gamma   90.00
#
_symmetry.space_group_name_H-M   'P 1'
#
loop_
_entity.id
_entity.type
_entity.pdbx_description
1 polymer ?
#
loop_
_entity_poly.entity_id
_entity_poly.type
_entity_poly.pdbx_seq_one_letter_code
_entity_poly.pdbx_strand_id
1 'polypeptide(L)'
;MSSQQRRRQDPVLSSPSLTERGRHGGINFGSNSARAKQLNGTDSQAVLDAQAGDVDALMGGWSRFAPPLEVDEDSGFGPALDAAAHDGALTAAMRDPTFAECAFGETTHDLRDAPHLLVESRGQGSTAAALTGMAAAQLLAGLTAEGWAESTDIEDVFQRHVDDEGVYMNAITLLATGEQFDWLEFFMGDTEVGYIFRSGTTDLIGCVGDGEIYDCEIRLPTVED
;
A
#
# COMPACT_ATOMS: atom_id res chain seq x y z
N MET A 1 37.56 -46.82 -40.41
CA MET A 1 36.69 -46.71 -39.22
C MET A 1 35.72 -45.57 -39.47
N SER A 2 34.52 -45.91 -39.94
CA SER A 2 33.46 -44.98 -40.34
C SER A 2 32.49 -44.77 -39.19
N SER A 3 32.39 -43.54 -38.68
CA SER A 3 31.42 -43.15 -37.66
C SER A 3 30.31 -42.35 -38.32
N GLN A 4 29.18 -43.01 -38.61
CA GLN A 4 27.97 -42.39 -39.16
C GLN A 4 27.28 -41.51 -38.12
N GLN A 5 27.19 -40.21 -38.42
CA GLN A 5 26.33 -39.23 -37.75
C GLN A 5 24.85 -39.52 -38.06
N ARG A 6 24.06 -39.83 -37.01
CA ARG A 6 22.59 -39.83 -37.08
C ARG A 6 22.05 -38.47 -36.64
N ARG A 7 21.56 -37.68 -37.59
CA ARG A 7 20.68 -36.53 -37.33
C ARG A 7 19.32 -37.05 -36.90
N ARG A 8 18.86 -36.69 -35.70
CA ARG A 8 17.45 -36.77 -35.31
C ARG A 8 16.76 -35.51 -35.82
N GLN A 9 15.67 -35.69 -36.56
CA GLN A 9 14.73 -34.64 -36.92
C GLN A 9 13.59 -34.71 -35.90
N ASP A 10 13.34 -33.59 -35.22
CA ASP A 10 12.18 -33.43 -34.35
C ASP A 10 10.95 -33.00 -35.17
N PRO A 11 9.74 -33.47 -34.82
CA PRO A 11 8.52 -33.16 -35.54
C PRO A 11 7.99 -31.76 -35.18
N VAL A 12 7.70 -30.97 -36.22
CA VAL A 12 7.03 -29.67 -36.14
C VAL A 12 5.56 -29.90 -35.78
N LEU A 13 5.16 -29.46 -34.59
CA LEU A 13 3.75 -29.40 -34.17
C LEU A 13 3.13 -28.11 -34.69
N SER A 14 2.23 -28.26 -35.66
CA SER A 14 1.37 -27.20 -36.18
C SER A 14 0.39 -26.72 -35.10
N SER A 15 0.40 -25.41 -34.82
CA SER A 15 -0.58 -24.76 -33.94
C SER A 15 -1.89 -24.48 -34.71
N PRO A 16 -3.07 -24.71 -34.11
CA PRO A 16 -4.34 -24.35 -34.73
C PRO A 16 -4.62 -22.84 -34.60
N SER A 17 -5.07 -22.27 -35.71
CA SER A 17 -5.59 -20.91 -35.81
C SER A 17 -6.95 -20.78 -35.10
N LEU A 18 -7.01 -19.99 -34.03
CA LEU A 18 -8.27 -19.59 -33.39
C LEU A 18 -8.77 -18.30 -34.05
N THR A 19 -9.84 -18.45 -34.85
CA THR A 19 -10.64 -17.36 -35.40
C THR A 19 -12.07 -17.59 -34.91
N GLU A 20 -12.61 -16.70 -34.06
CA GLU A 20 -14.04 -16.35 -33.88
C GLU A 20 -14.21 -15.63 -32.52
N ARG A 21 -14.29 -14.29 -32.47
CA ARG A 21 -15.52 -13.48 -32.61
C ARG A 21 -16.65 -13.85 -31.63
N GLY A 22 -16.46 -13.47 -30.36
CA GLY A 22 -17.54 -13.23 -29.40
C GLY A 22 -17.76 -11.74 -29.21
N ARG A 23 -18.87 -11.22 -29.74
CA ARG A 23 -19.30 -9.81 -29.68
C ARG A 23 -20.07 -9.61 -28.36
N HIS A 24 -19.39 -9.27 -27.28
CA HIS A 24 -20.05 -8.84 -26.04
C HIS A 24 -20.38 -7.34 -26.10
N GLY A 25 -21.65 -7.01 -25.88
CA GLY A 25 -22.14 -5.64 -25.81
C GLY A 25 -21.58 -4.95 -24.58
N GLY A 26 -20.79 -3.90 -24.81
CA GLY A 26 -20.24 -3.06 -23.76
C GLY A 26 -21.36 -2.32 -23.01
N ILE A 27 -21.44 -2.57 -21.71
CA ILE A 27 -22.06 -1.64 -20.78
C ILE A 27 -21.06 -0.49 -20.65
N ASN A 28 -21.37 0.64 -21.28
CA ASN A 28 -20.60 1.88 -21.19
C ASN A 28 -20.69 2.39 -19.74
N PHE A 29 -19.78 1.96 -18.89
CA PHE A 29 -19.48 2.67 -17.65
C PHE A 29 -18.77 3.95 -18.05
N GLY A 30 -19.48 5.08 -17.93
CA GLY A 30 -18.92 6.39 -18.21
C GLY A 30 -17.64 6.59 -17.42
N SER A 31 -16.55 6.85 -18.14
CA SER A 31 -15.24 7.18 -17.55
C SER A 31 -15.39 8.25 -16.46
N ASN A 32 -14.68 8.09 -15.34
CA ASN A 32 -14.61 9.08 -14.26
C ASN A 32 -14.26 10.49 -14.77
N SER A 33 -13.56 10.60 -15.91
CA SER A 33 -13.28 11.86 -16.60
C SER A 33 -14.53 12.57 -17.15
N ALA A 34 -15.57 11.82 -17.55
CA ALA A 34 -16.86 12.38 -17.98
C ALA A 34 -17.68 12.88 -16.77
N ARG A 35 -17.54 12.22 -15.62
CA ARG A 35 -18.18 12.64 -14.35
C ARG A 35 -17.51 13.88 -13.76
N ALA A 36 -16.19 14.00 -13.85
CA ALA A 36 -15.44 15.18 -13.43
C ALA A 36 -15.78 16.44 -14.26
N LYS A 37 -16.07 16.28 -15.56
CA LYS A 37 -16.55 17.40 -16.40
C LYS A 37 -17.95 17.91 -16.03
N GLN A 38 -18.78 17.07 -15.41
CA GLN A 38 -20.13 17.47 -14.99
C GLN A 38 -20.13 18.29 -13.69
N LEU A 39 -19.07 18.21 -12.88
CA LEU A 39 -18.93 18.97 -11.63
C LEU A 39 -18.30 20.37 -11.81
N ASN A 40 -17.65 20.61 -12.96
CA ASN A 40 -17.08 21.92 -13.33
C ASN A 40 -18.07 22.84 -14.07
N GLY A 41 -19.36 22.46 -14.15
CA GLY A 41 -20.41 23.33 -14.67
C GLY A 41 -20.77 24.42 -13.65
N THR A 42 -20.99 25.63 -14.13
CA THR A 42 -21.20 26.88 -13.38
C THR A 42 -22.41 26.90 -12.41
N ASP A 43 -23.12 25.78 -12.25
CA ASP A 43 -24.29 25.60 -11.38
C ASP A 43 -23.95 24.98 -10.00
N SER A 44 -22.75 24.45 -9.79
CA SER A 44 -22.37 23.84 -8.49
C SER A 44 -22.19 24.88 -7.37
N GLN A 45 -21.88 26.14 -7.70
CA GLN A 45 -21.80 27.23 -6.72
C GLN A 45 -23.18 27.57 -6.12
N ALA A 46 -24.25 27.53 -6.93
CA ALA A 46 -25.61 27.84 -6.48
C ALA A 46 -26.21 26.74 -5.58
N VAL A 47 -25.79 25.49 -5.75
CA VAL A 47 -26.22 24.37 -4.89
C VAL A 47 -25.52 24.40 -3.53
N LEU A 48 -24.26 24.85 -3.48
CA LEU A 48 -23.52 25.02 -2.22
C LEU A 48 -24.07 26.19 -1.39
N ASP A 49 -24.43 27.31 -2.03
CA ASP A 49 -25.03 28.45 -1.32
C ASP A 49 -26.45 28.17 -0.79
N ALA A 50 -27.20 27.25 -1.43
CA ALA A 50 -28.52 26.82 -0.95
C ALA A 50 -28.45 25.86 0.26
N GLN A 51 -27.32 25.19 0.50
CA GLN A 51 -27.15 24.27 1.65
C GLN A 51 -26.51 24.95 2.88
N ALA A 52 -25.77 26.04 2.68
CA ALA A 52 -25.16 26.77 3.79
C ALA A 52 -26.17 27.57 4.65
N GLY A 53 -27.37 27.85 4.13
CA GLY A 53 -28.38 28.67 4.79
C GLY A 53 -29.27 27.94 5.83
N ASP A 54 -29.26 26.61 5.88
CA ASP A 54 -30.24 25.83 6.68
C ASP A 54 -29.61 24.96 7.79
N VAL A 55 -28.29 24.89 7.87
CA VAL A 55 -27.61 24.11 8.93
C VAL A 55 -27.69 24.83 10.28
N ASP A 56 -27.72 26.16 10.30
CA ASP A 56 -27.79 26.96 11.53
C ASP A 56 -29.17 26.87 12.22
N ALA A 57 -30.24 26.65 11.43
CA ALA A 57 -31.59 26.43 11.96
C ALA A 57 -31.78 25.01 12.54
N LEU A 58 -31.06 24.02 12.03
CA LEU A 58 -31.09 22.63 12.50
C LEU A 58 -30.17 22.38 13.71
N MET A 59 -29.08 23.14 13.84
CA MET A 59 -28.12 23.06 14.95
C MET A 59 -28.42 24.04 16.11
N GLY A 60 -29.40 24.95 15.95
CA GLY A 60 -29.78 26.00 16.89
C GLY A 60 -30.34 25.57 18.26
N GLY A 61 -30.07 24.34 18.71
CA GLY A 61 -30.53 23.81 20.00
C GLY A 61 -29.45 23.23 20.91
N TRP A 62 -28.26 22.93 20.39
CA TRP A 62 -27.24 22.15 21.13
C TRP A 62 -26.23 23.03 21.88
N SER A 63 -26.01 24.27 21.45
CA SER A 63 -24.99 25.17 22.02
C SER A 63 -25.29 25.67 23.45
N ARG A 64 -26.45 25.34 24.03
CA ARG A 64 -26.84 25.76 25.40
C ARG A 64 -26.66 24.69 26.47
N PHE A 65 -26.26 23.49 26.10
CA PHE A 65 -26.00 22.40 27.06
C PHE A 65 -24.54 21.96 27.11
N ALA A 66 -23.69 22.41 26.19
CA ALA A 66 -22.26 22.25 26.34
C ALA A 66 -21.78 23.23 27.42
N PRO A 67 -21.28 22.77 28.59
CA PRO A 67 -20.58 23.66 29.50
C PRO A 67 -19.44 24.34 28.72
N PRO A 68 -19.11 25.61 29.03
CA PRO A 68 -17.95 26.26 28.43
C PRO A 68 -16.74 25.38 28.68
N LEU A 69 -16.20 24.80 27.61
CA LEU A 69 -14.97 24.04 27.67
C LEU A 69 -13.88 25.09 27.79
N GLU A 70 -13.51 25.40 29.03
CA GLU A 70 -12.33 26.20 29.33
C GLU A 70 -11.14 25.39 28.82
N VAL A 71 -10.74 25.67 27.58
CA VAL A 71 -9.48 25.19 27.04
C VAL A 71 -8.41 25.99 27.76
N ASP A 72 -7.91 25.47 28.87
CA ASP A 72 -6.70 25.97 29.51
C ASP A 72 -5.54 25.77 28.52
N GLU A 73 -5.24 26.83 27.76
CA GLU A 73 -4.11 26.89 26.81
C GLU A 73 -2.75 26.72 27.50
N ASP A 74 -2.73 26.63 28.84
CA ASP A 74 -1.54 26.42 29.67
C ASP A 74 -1.35 24.96 30.13
N SER A 75 -2.24 24.05 29.70
CA SER A 75 -1.98 22.61 29.80
C SER A 75 -1.02 22.22 28.68
N GLY A 76 0.25 22.58 28.86
CA GLY A 76 1.33 22.08 28.05
C GLY A 76 1.21 20.57 27.95
N PHE A 77 0.81 20.10 26.77
CA PHE A 77 0.88 18.70 26.39
C PHE A 77 2.35 18.33 26.41
N GLY A 78 2.82 17.98 27.60
CA GLY A 78 4.19 17.60 27.83
C GLY A 78 4.44 16.22 27.23
N PRO A 79 5.70 15.88 26.94
CA PRO A 79 6.12 14.61 26.36
C PRO A 79 5.70 13.35 27.14
N ALA A 80 5.13 13.51 28.35
CA ALA A 80 4.64 12.42 29.19
C ALA A 80 3.29 11.84 28.73
N LEU A 81 2.42 12.64 28.09
CA LEU A 81 1.13 12.14 27.57
C LEU A 81 1.33 11.27 26.34
N ASP A 82 2.29 11.61 25.50
CA ASP A 82 2.66 10.82 24.32
C ASP A 82 3.21 9.46 24.75
N ALA A 83 4.12 9.42 25.74
CA ALA A 83 4.69 8.16 26.23
C ALA A 83 3.62 7.16 26.73
N ALA A 84 2.64 7.62 27.51
CA ALA A 84 1.59 6.75 28.04
C ALA A 84 0.67 6.19 26.92
N ALA A 85 0.42 6.98 25.87
CA ALA A 85 -0.35 6.52 24.71
C ALA A 85 0.43 5.46 23.90
N HIS A 86 1.74 5.64 23.74
CA HIS A 86 2.62 4.68 23.05
C HIS A 86 2.68 3.35 23.81
N ASP A 87 2.86 3.39 25.13
CA ASP A 87 2.87 2.19 25.97
C ASP A 87 1.53 1.45 25.93
N GLY A 88 0.41 2.19 25.91
CA GLY A 88 -0.93 1.61 25.79
C GLY A 88 -1.15 0.88 24.46
N ALA A 89 -0.74 1.49 23.34
CA ALA A 89 -0.84 0.90 22.00
C ALA A 89 0.02 -0.36 21.86
N LEU A 90 1.28 -0.31 22.34
CA LEU A 90 2.17 -1.47 22.35
C LEU A 90 1.59 -2.61 23.21
N THR A 91 1.09 -2.29 24.39
CA THR A 91 0.49 -3.29 25.29
C THR A 91 -0.74 -3.95 24.65
N ALA A 92 -1.55 -3.20 23.91
CA ALA A 92 -2.69 -3.74 23.19
C ALA A 92 -2.23 -4.69 22.08
N ALA A 93 -1.26 -4.27 21.26
CA ALA A 93 -0.71 -5.06 20.17
C ALA A 93 -0.05 -6.36 20.65
N MET A 94 0.71 -6.33 21.74
CA MET A 94 1.35 -7.53 22.31
C MET A 94 0.36 -8.57 22.83
N ARG A 95 -0.90 -8.18 23.09
CA ARG A 95 -1.97 -9.09 23.52
C ARG A 95 -2.75 -9.64 22.34
N ASP A 96 -2.60 -9.06 21.17
CA ASP A 96 -3.27 -9.49 19.96
C ASP A 96 -2.43 -10.61 19.30
N PRO A 97 -2.99 -11.83 19.15
CA PRO A 97 -2.26 -12.92 18.51
C PRO A 97 -1.84 -12.60 17.07
N THR A 98 -2.54 -11.70 16.37
CA THR A 98 -2.20 -11.29 15.00
C THR A 98 -0.79 -10.69 14.91
N PHE A 99 -0.31 -10.00 15.95
CA PHE A 99 1.01 -9.37 15.96
C PHE A 99 2.08 -10.18 16.70
N ALA A 100 1.78 -11.41 17.10
CA ALA A 100 2.68 -12.22 17.93
C ALA A 100 3.89 -12.75 17.16
N GLU A 101 3.71 -13.10 15.89
CA GLU A 101 4.77 -13.66 15.04
C GLU A 101 5.47 -12.57 14.20
N CYS A 102 4.69 -11.61 13.71
CA CYS A 102 5.15 -10.47 12.93
C CYS A 102 4.55 -9.17 13.48
N ALA A 103 5.38 -8.16 13.73
CA ALA A 103 4.94 -6.84 14.19
C ALA A 103 4.05 -6.12 13.16
N PHE A 104 4.01 -6.57 11.91
CA PHE A 104 3.16 -5.99 10.86
C PHE A 104 1.80 -6.69 10.72
N GLY A 105 1.56 -7.80 11.42
CA GLY A 105 0.33 -8.60 11.29
C GLY A 105 0.41 -9.65 10.20
N GLU A 106 -0.74 -10.23 9.83
CA GLU A 106 -0.85 -11.27 8.81
C GLU A 106 -1.24 -10.69 7.43
N THR A 107 -1.83 -9.50 7.40
CA THR A 107 -2.31 -8.86 6.18
C THR A 107 -1.92 -7.39 6.09
N THR A 108 -1.95 -6.81 4.88
CA THR A 108 -1.76 -5.36 4.69
C THR A 108 -2.87 -4.53 5.32
N HIS A 109 -4.02 -5.14 5.63
CA HIS A 109 -5.06 -4.51 6.44
C HIS A 109 -4.61 -4.40 7.91
N ASP A 110 -4.09 -5.48 8.49
CA ASP A 110 -3.55 -5.48 9.86
C ASP A 110 -2.40 -4.47 10.00
N LEU A 111 -1.51 -4.41 9.01
CA LEU A 111 -0.40 -3.46 8.95
C LEU A 111 -0.89 -2.00 9.00
N ARG A 112 -1.93 -1.66 8.22
CA ARG A 112 -2.47 -0.29 8.14
C ARG A 112 -3.23 0.10 9.40
N ASP A 113 -3.92 -0.85 10.04
CA ASP A 113 -4.77 -0.61 11.20
C ASP A 113 -4.06 -0.86 12.54
N ALA A 114 -2.81 -1.34 12.51
CA ALA A 114 -1.99 -1.63 13.67
C ALA A 114 -1.74 -0.36 14.53
N PRO A 115 -2.18 -0.34 15.80
CA PRO A 115 -2.07 0.86 16.64
C PRO A 115 -0.64 1.19 17.08
N HIS A 116 0.29 0.23 17.01
CA HIS A 116 1.70 0.39 17.34
C HIS A 116 2.57 0.80 16.14
N LEU A 117 1.96 0.97 14.96
CA LEU A 117 2.62 1.42 13.75
C LEU A 117 2.13 2.81 13.36
N LEU A 118 3.03 3.62 12.81
CA LEU A 118 2.69 4.81 12.05
C LEU A 118 3.01 4.55 10.58
N VAL A 119 1.98 4.53 9.74
CA VAL A 119 2.11 4.30 8.30
C VAL A 119 1.84 5.60 7.55
N GLU A 120 2.85 6.10 6.83
CA GLU A 120 2.79 7.35 6.08
C GLU A 120 3.00 7.09 4.58
N SER A 121 2.06 7.55 3.74
CA SER A 121 2.28 7.52 2.30
C SER A 121 3.30 8.59 1.89
N ARG A 122 4.38 8.15 1.23
CA ARG A 122 5.43 9.01 0.65
C ARG A 122 5.19 9.33 -0.82
N GLY A 123 4.11 8.82 -1.40
CA GLY A 123 3.70 9.09 -2.77
C GLY A 123 3.64 7.82 -3.63
N GLN A 124 3.60 8.04 -4.94
CA GLN A 124 3.35 7.01 -5.94
C GLN A 124 4.30 7.20 -7.13
N GLY A 125 4.96 6.11 -7.54
CA GLY A 125 5.76 6.04 -8.75
C GLY A 125 4.98 5.34 -9.86
N SER A 126 4.29 6.11 -10.70
CA SER A 126 3.46 5.58 -11.79
C SER A 126 4.26 5.08 -13.00
N THR A 127 5.58 5.26 -13.00
CA THR A 127 6.50 4.78 -14.05
C THR A 127 7.83 4.37 -13.43
N ALA A 128 8.60 3.52 -14.12
CA ALA A 128 9.94 3.14 -13.68
C ALA A 128 10.86 4.36 -13.47
N ALA A 129 10.78 5.37 -14.35
CA ALA A 129 11.57 6.60 -14.22
C ALA A 129 11.22 7.43 -12.97
N ALA A 130 10.01 7.27 -12.41
CA ALA A 130 9.61 7.91 -11.15
C ALA A 130 10.21 7.20 -9.93
N LEU A 131 10.51 5.90 -10.04
CA LEU A 131 11.26 5.15 -9.03
C LEU A 131 12.74 5.43 -9.19
N THR A 132 13.29 6.25 -8.30
CA THR A 132 14.70 6.61 -8.34
C THR A 132 15.40 6.26 -7.03
N GLY A 133 16.72 6.07 -7.11
CA GLY A 133 17.54 5.80 -5.93
C GLY A 133 17.14 4.51 -5.22
N MET A 134 16.83 4.63 -3.93
CA MET A 134 16.60 3.47 -3.06
C MET A 134 15.31 2.72 -3.41
N ALA A 135 14.22 3.40 -3.77
CA ALA A 135 12.95 2.74 -4.08
C ALA A 135 13.07 1.79 -5.29
N ALA A 136 13.81 2.20 -6.33
CA ALA A 136 14.09 1.33 -7.48
C ALA A 136 14.96 0.12 -7.11
N ALA A 137 15.97 0.33 -6.26
CA ALA A 137 16.84 -0.74 -5.79
C ALA A 137 16.08 -1.76 -4.91
N GLN A 138 15.20 -1.27 -4.05
CA GLN A 138 14.31 -2.08 -3.21
C GLN A 138 13.32 -2.88 -4.07
N LEU A 139 12.63 -2.26 -5.04
CA LEU A 139 11.70 -2.98 -5.93
C LEU A 139 12.39 -4.13 -6.67
N LEU A 140 13.57 -3.87 -7.25
CA LEU A 140 14.37 -4.91 -7.92
C LEU A 140 14.80 -6.01 -6.95
N ALA A 141 15.23 -5.66 -5.74
CA ALA A 141 15.63 -6.64 -4.73
C ALA A 141 14.46 -7.56 -4.34
N GLY A 142 13.27 -7.00 -4.10
CA GLY A 142 12.07 -7.77 -3.75
C GLY A 142 11.65 -8.73 -4.87
N LEU A 143 11.53 -8.23 -6.10
CA LEU A 143 11.18 -9.07 -7.26
C LEU A 143 12.25 -10.13 -7.55
N THR A 144 13.52 -9.86 -7.26
CA THR A 144 14.60 -10.84 -7.40
C THR A 144 14.51 -11.93 -6.33
N ALA A 145 14.22 -11.56 -5.08
CA ALA A 145 14.08 -12.50 -3.97
C ALA A 145 12.95 -13.52 -4.21
N GLU A 146 11.84 -13.04 -4.76
CA GLU A 146 10.68 -13.86 -5.14
C GLU A 146 10.86 -14.62 -6.48
N GLY A 147 11.96 -14.37 -7.21
CA GLY A 147 12.25 -15.03 -8.49
C GLY A 147 11.46 -14.51 -9.69
N TRP A 148 10.81 -13.34 -9.57
CA TRP A 148 10.11 -12.68 -10.68
C TRP A 148 11.05 -11.90 -11.60
N ALA A 149 12.12 -11.31 -11.06
CA ALA A 149 13.06 -10.51 -11.84
C ALA A 149 14.16 -11.36 -12.48
N GLU A 150 14.05 -11.60 -13.80
CA GLU A 150 15.14 -12.17 -14.61
C GLU A 150 16.15 -11.11 -15.10
N SER A 151 15.77 -9.84 -15.02
CA SER A 151 16.54 -8.68 -15.47
C SER A 151 16.89 -7.77 -14.30
N THR A 152 18.03 -7.08 -14.41
CA THR A 152 18.43 -6.02 -13.46
C THR A 152 18.01 -4.62 -13.94
N ASP A 153 17.33 -4.53 -15.08
CA ASP A 153 16.81 -3.28 -15.62
C ASP A 153 15.43 -2.97 -15.02
N ILE A 154 15.35 -1.87 -14.26
CA ILE A 154 14.12 -1.41 -13.61
C ILE A 154 13.00 -1.13 -14.61
N GLU A 155 13.31 -0.62 -15.81
CA GLU A 155 12.28 -0.30 -16.80
C GLU A 155 11.59 -1.57 -17.30
N ASP A 156 12.39 -2.61 -17.59
CA ASP A 156 11.91 -3.91 -18.05
C ASP A 156 11.10 -4.63 -16.97
N VAL A 157 11.58 -4.61 -15.72
CA VAL A 157 10.91 -5.24 -14.58
C VAL A 157 9.58 -4.55 -14.27
N PHE A 158 9.56 -3.22 -14.22
CA PHE A 158 8.35 -2.44 -13.98
C PHE A 158 7.29 -2.71 -15.05
N GLN A 159 7.66 -2.66 -16.34
CA GLN A 159 6.70 -2.88 -17.44
C GLN A 159 6.11 -4.30 -17.47
N ARG A 160 6.80 -5.30 -16.92
CA ARG A 160 6.35 -6.69 -16.93
C ARG A 160 5.53 -7.09 -15.71
N HIS A 161 5.80 -6.49 -14.56
CA HIS A 161 5.30 -6.96 -13.27
C HIS A 161 4.56 -5.89 -12.47
N VAL A 162 4.43 -4.66 -12.96
CA VAL A 162 3.70 -3.60 -12.25
C VAL A 162 2.59 -3.10 -13.15
N ASP A 163 1.37 -3.12 -12.63
CA ASP A 163 0.20 -2.60 -13.32
C ASP A 163 0.26 -1.06 -13.51
N ASP A 164 -0.65 -0.52 -14.32
CA ASP A 164 -0.70 0.90 -14.70
C ASP A 164 -0.82 1.87 -13.50
N GLU A 165 -1.22 1.36 -12.34
CA GLU A 165 -1.29 2.10 -11.08
C GLU A 165 0.11 2.37 -10.49
N GLY A 166 1.13 1.61 -10.89
CA GLY A 166 2.49 1.80 -10.44
C GLY A 166 2.73 1.35 -8.99
N VAL A 167 3.75 1.93 -8.36
CA VAL A 167 4.20 1.53 -7.01
C VAL A 167 3.91 2.64 -6.01
N TYR A 168 3.14 2.31 -4.97
CA TYR A 168 2.93 3.14 -3.79
C TYR A 168 4.12 2.97 -2.84
N MET A 169 4.66 4.09 -2.38
CA MET A 169 5.79 4.13 -1.46
C MET A 169 5.27 4.57 -0.11
N ASN A 170 5.34 3.69 0.87
CA ASN A 170 4.91 3.94 2.24
C ASN A 170 6.10 3.87 3.18
N ALA A 171 6.04 4.62 4.28
CA ALA A 171 6.98 4.51 5.38
C ALA A 171 6.25 3.99 6.61
N ILE A 172 6.88 3.05 7.30
CA ILE A 172 6.35 2.45 8.51
C ILE A 172 7.31 2.80 9.64
N THR A 173 6.79 3.37 10.73
CA THR A 173 7.55 3.57 11.96
C THR A 173 6.97 2.69 13.05
N LEU A 174 7.79 1.82 13.64
CA LEU A 174 7.41 1.06 14.82
C LEU A 174 7.52 1.97 16.04
N LEU A 175 6.37 2.40 16.58
CA LEU A 175 6.32 3.44 17.62
C LEU A 175 7.08 3.07 18.90
N ALA A 176 7.16 1.78 19.21
CA ALA A 176 7.85 1.28 20.40
C ALA A 176 9.38 1.45 20.36
N THR A 177 9.99 1.36 19.19
CA THR A 177 11.46 1.36 19.03
C THR A 177 11.97 2.55 18.21
N GLY A 178 11.09 3.19 17.45
CA GLY A 178 11.46 4.17 16.44
C GLY A 178 12.12 3.57 15.20
N GLU A 179 12.17 2.24 15.06
CA GLU A 179 12.69 1.60 13.85
C GLU A 179 11.79 1.95 12.64
N GLN A 180 12.43 2.22 11.52
CA GLN A 180 11.76 2.64 10.29
C GLN A 180 11.92 1.60 9.19
N PHE A 181 10.85 1.41 8.44
CA PHE A 181 10.77 0.51 7.31
C PHE A 181 10.19 1.23 6.10
N ASP A 182 10.63 0.83 4.91
CA ASP A 182 10.03 1.26 3.65
C ASP A 182 9.15 0.11 3.14
N TRP A 183 7.90 0.41 2.78
CA TRP A 183 6.97 -0.55 2.20
C TRP A 183 6.61 -0.11 0.80
N LEU A 184 6.96 -0.95 -0.17
CA LEU A 184 6.57 -0.80 -1.56
C LEU A 184 5.34 -1.67 -1.82
N GLU A 185 4.26 -1.06 -2.26
CA GLU A 185 2.98 -1.70 -2.56
C GLU A 185 2.64 -1.47 -4.04
N PHE A 186 2.22 -2.52 -4.75
CA PHE A 186 1.80 -2.46 -6.14
C PHE A 186 0.88 -3.62 -6.48
N PHE A 187 0.36 -3.64 -7.71
CA PHE A 187 -0.55 -4.67 -8.18
C PHE A 187 0.03 -5.42 -9.38
N MET A 188 -0.26 -6.72 -9.41
CA MET A 188 0.04 -7.65 -10.50
C MET A 188 -1.28 -8.30 -10.95
N GLY A 189 -2.05 -7.61 -11.79
CA GLY A 189 -3.43 -8.00 -12.08
C GLY A 189 -4.36 -7.68 -10.91
N ASP A 190 -5.00 -8.71 -10.34
CA ASP A 190 -5.89 -8.57 -9.17
C ASP A 190 -5.19 -8.80 -7.82
N THR A 191 -3.92 -9.16 -7.86
CA THR A 191 -3.12 -9.48 -6.67
C THR A 191 -2.40 -8.24 -6.14
N GLU A 192 -2.62 -7.88 -4.88
CA GLU A 192 -1.75 -6.93 -4.15
C GLU A 192 -0.41 -7.60 -3.86
N VAL A 193 0.68 -6.97 -4.31
CA VAL A 193 2.05 -7.42 -4.11
C VAL A 193 2.84 -6.32 -3.44
N GLY A 194 3.80 -6.69 -2.61
CA GLY A 194 4.61 -5.69 -1.94
C GLY A 194 5.80 -6.26 -1.20
N TYR A 195 6.66 -5.34 -0.76
CA TYR A 195 7.92 -5.67 -0.11
C TYR A 195 8.18 -4.68 1.01
N ILE A 196 8.58 -5.19 2.17
CA ILE A 196 8.92 -4.40 3.35
C ILE A 196 10.42 -4.49 3.56
N PHE A 197 11.09 -3.36 3.58
CA PHE A 197 12.54 -3.25 3.76
C PHE A 197 12.88 -2.46 5.01
N ARG A 198 14.03 -2.75 5.62
CA ARG A 198 14.61 -1.81 6.58
C ARG A 198 14.92 -0.49 5.88
N SER A 199 14.45 0.63 6.45
CA SER A 199 14.42 1.91 5.73
C SER A 199 15.81 2.34 5.24
N GLY A 200 15.87 2.80 3.98
CA GLY A 200 17.11 3.25 3.36
C GLY A 200 18.08 2.14 2.96
N THR A 201 17.65 0.87 2.99
CA THR A 201 18.47 -0.29 2.60
C THR A 201 17.69 -1.25 1.70
N THR A 202 18.36 -2.26 1.15
CA THR A 202 17.75 -3.37 0.42
C THR A 202 17.63 -4.65 1.27
N ASP A 203 17.68 -4.50 2.60
CA ASP A 203 17.48 -5.59 3.56
C ASP A 203 15.98 -5.90 3.62
N LEU A 204 15.57 -6.99 2.96
CA LEU A 204 14.18 -7.41 2.84
C LEU A 204 13.75 -8.08 4.14
N ILE A 205 12.64 -7.61 4.69
CA ILE A 205 12.15 -7.97 6.02
C ILE A 205 10.81 -8.69 5.98
N GLY A 206 10.05 -8.54 4.88
CA GLY A 206 8.81 -9.25 4.65
C GLY A 206 8.31 -9.03 3.23
N CYS A 207 7.50 -9.97 2.74
CA CYS A 207 6.85 -9.93 1.44
C CYS A 207 5.34 -9.83 1.60
N VAL A 208 4.68 -9.31 0.58
CA VAL A 208 3.22 -9.24 0.47
C VAL A 208 2.78 -9.92 -0.82
N GLY A 209 1.79 -10.82 -0.72
CA GLY A 209 1.16 -11.45 -1.86
C GLY A 209 -0.32 -11.71 -1.58
N ASP A 210 -1.20 -11.24 -2.46
CA ASP A 210 -2.66 -11.25 -2.28
C ASP A 210 -3.11 -10.55 -0.98
N GLY A 211 -2.36 -9.51 -0.59
CA GLY A 211 -2.58 -8.77 0.65
C GLY A 211 -2.13 -9.50 1.93
N GLU A 212 -1.64 -10.74 1.84
CA GLU A 212 -1.07 -11.50 2.96
C GLU A 212 0.42 -11.16 3.14
N ILE A 213 0.86 -10.99 4.38
CA ILE A 213 2.25 -10.73 4.76
C ILE A 213 2.91 -12.06 5.13
N TYR A 214 4.04 -12.37 4.51
CA TYR A 214 4.84 -13.57 4.80
C TYR A 214 6.33 -13.27 4.88
N ASP A 215 7.11 -14.25 5.34
CA ASP A 215 8.55 -14.16 5.58
C ASP A 215 8.96 -12.94 6.43
N CYS A 216 8.09 -12.56 7.38
CA CYS A 216 8.30 -11.45 8.28
C CYS A 216 9.14 -11.86 9.50
N GLU A 217 10.23 -11.13 9.77
CA GLU A 217 11.12 -11.40 10.90
C GLU A 217 11.03 -10.38 12.06
N ILE A 218 10.27 -9.28 11.90
CA ILE A 218 10.17 -8.24 12.92
C ILE A 218 9.21 -8.65 14.02
N ARG A 219 9.66 -8.55 15.26
CA ARG A 219 8.85 -8.85 16.44
C ARG A 219 8.67 -7.61 17.30
N LEU A 220 7.52 -7.52 17.96
CA LEU A 220 7.31 -6.52 19.00
C LEU A 220 8.34 -6.73 20.12
N PRO A 221 8.90 -5.64 20.69
CA PRO A 221 9.81 -5.75 21.82
C PRO A 221 9.07 -6.43 22.98
N THR A 222 9.72 -7.42 23.61
CA THR A 222 9.20 -8.01 24.84
C THR A 222 9.45 -7.03 25.98
N VAL A 223 8.40 -6.67 26.73
CA VAL A 223 8.55 -5.95 27.99
C VAL A 223 9.25 -6.91 28.96
N GLU A 224 10.54 -6.68 29.23
CA GLU A 224 11.23 -7.34 30.33
C GLU A 224 10.72 -6.71 31.63
N ASP A 225 10.05 -7.51 32.48
CA ASP A 225 9.52 -7.12 33.79
C ASP A 225 10.61 -6.63 34.78
#